data_AF-A0A7X5WNT6-F1
#
_entry.id   AF-A0A7X5WNT6-F1
#
_cell.length_a   1.000
_cell.length_b   1.000
_cell.length_c   1.000
_cell.angle_alpha   90.00
_cell.angle_beta   90.00
_cell.angle_gamma   90.00
#
_symmetry.space_group_name_H-M   'P 1'
#
loop_
_entity.id
_entity.type
_entity.pdbx_description
1 polymer ?
#
loop_
_entity_poly.entity_id
_entity_poly.type
_entity_poly.pdbx_seq_one_letter_code
_entity_poly.pdbx_strand_id
1 'polypeptide(L)'
;MYRAYAAVGDGAGVVFLVGIVWAIVRRYGPWSWRPYRIRIKSKPEHAVILGVFLAIGVTGFGAEAFRIAHDGTPGFEKWSFIGYPLATLVDSGDNLFANNVAGWHQAWWIAHVVSFIAFLVILPTTMLRHMFTSPLNMYLRD
;
A
#
# COMPACT_ATOMS: atom_id res chain seq x y z
N MET A 1 -2.75 -19.04 14.37
CA MET A 1 -2.18 -18.76 13.03
C MET A 1 -2.67 -17.43 12.48
N TYR A 2 -3.98 -17.18 12.34
CA TYR A 2 -4.55 -15.90 11.86
C TYR A 2 -3.95 -14.63 12.49
N ARG A 3 -3.80 -14.58 13.82
CA ARG A 3 -3.24 -13.42 14.54
C ARG A 3 -1.80 -13.06 14.15
N ALA A 4 -0.97 -14.06 13.85
CA ALA A 4 0.42 -13.83 13.43
C ALA A 4 0.49 -13.32 11.98
N TYR A 5 -0.37 -13.84 11.10
CA TYR A 5 -0.48 -13.34 9.73
C TYR A 5 -0.99 -11.90 9.68
N ALA A 6 -1.99 -11.55 10.49
CA ALA A 6 -2.49 -10.18 10.59
C ALA A 6 -1.39 -9.22 11.07
N ALA A 7 -0.69 -9.54 12.16
CA ALA A 7 0.36 -8.67 12.69
C ALA A 7 1.57 -8.51 11.74
N VAL A 8 1.98 -9.59 11.07
CA VAL A 8 3.10 -9.54 10.10
C VAL A 8 2.69 -8.78 8.85
N GLY A 9 1.48 -9.03 8.33
CA GLY A 9 0.94 -8.33 7.17
C GLY A 9 0.82 -6.84 7.42
N ASP A 10 0.28 -6.46 8.58
CA ASP A 10 0.14 -5.05 8.99
C ASP A 10 1.50 -4.37 9.14
N GLY A 11 2.45 -5.01 9.86
CA GLY A 11 3.80 -4.48 10.00
C GLY A 11 4.55 -4.33 8.68
N ALA A 12 4.45 -5.32 7.80
CA ALA A 12 5.04 -5.23 6.46
C ALA A 12 4.38 -4.11 5.64
N GLY A 13 3.06 -3.95 5.72
CA GLY A 13 2.33 -2.88 5.05
C GLY A 13 2.73 -1.48 5.55
N VAL A 14 2.96 -1.31 6.85
CA VAL A 14 3.44 -0.04 7.42
C VAL A 14 4.84 0.28 6.92
N VAL A 15 5.77 -0.67 7.02
CA VAL A 15 7.14 -0.48 6.54
C VAL A 15 7.14 -0.14 5.05
N PHE A 16 6.31 -0.83 4.27
CA PHE A 16 6.10 -0.54 2.86
C PHE A 16 5.60 0.89 2.63
N LEU A 17 4.48 1.30 3.26
CA LEU A 17 3.92 2.65 3.09
C LEU A 17 4.90 3.74 3.52
N VAL A 18 5.56 3.58 4.67
CA VAL A 18 6.57 4.52 5.15
C VAL A 18 7.72 4.63 4.15
N GLY A 19 8.19 3.50 3.60
CA GLY A 19 9.23 3.47 2.57
C GLY A 19 8.80 4.20 1.28
N ILE A 20 7.56 4.01 0.84
CA ILE A 20 7.02 4.69 -0.35
C ILE A 20 6.86 6.20 -0.12
N VAL A 21 6.27 6.62 1.00
CA VAL A 21 6.13 8.03 1.36
C VAL A 21 7.51 8.68 1.45
N TRP A 22 8.48 8.01 2.10
CA TRP A 22 9.85 8.48 2.17
C TRP A 22 10.50 8.64 0.78
N ALA A 23 10.30 7.67 -0.11
CA ALA A 23 10.80 7.72 -1.48
C ALA A 23 10.18 8.88 -2.28
N ILE A 24 8.89 9.15 -2.10
CA ILE A 24 8.17 10.29 -2.70
C ILE A 24 8.75 11.60 -2.17
N VAL A 25 8.87 11.76 -0.85
CA VAL A 25 9.40 12.96 -0.21
C VAL A 25 10.83 13.25 -0.69
N ARG A 26 11.72 12.26 -0.70
CA ARG A 26 13.09 12.42 -1.23
C ARG A 26 13.14 12.77 -2.71
N ARG A 27 12.13 12.38 -3.49
CA ARG A 27 12.13 12.54 -4.95
C ARG A 27 11.43 13.81 -5.42
N TYR A 28 10.37 14.25 -4.74
CA TYR A 28 9.51 15.37 -5.17
C TYR A 28 9.35 16.45 -4.10
N GLY A 29 9.80 16.21 -2.87
CA GLY A 29 9.70 17.14 -1.76
C GLY A 29 10.68 18.32 -1.81
N PRO A 30 10.83 19.05 -0.69
CA PRO A 30 11.60 20.28 -0.60
C PRO A 30 13.06 20.12 -1.01
N TRP A 31 13.67 21.21 -1.46
CA TRP A 31 15.03 21.23 -1.99
C TRP A 31 16.08 20.71 -0.99
N SER A 32 15.88 20.94 0.30
CA SER A 32 16.74 20.44 1.37
C SER A 32 16.73 18.91 1.54
N TRP A 33 15.68 18.23 1.08
CA TRP A 33 15.48 16.79 1.24
C TRP A 33 15.77 16.02 -0.06
N ARG A 34 16.05 16.75 -1.15
CA ARG A 34 16.20 16.23 -2.51
C ARG A 34 17.65 16.32 -2.97
N PRO A 35 18.43 15.23 -2.91
CA PRO A 35 19.79 15.20 -3.43
C PRO A 35 19.82 15.54 -4.92
N TYR A 36 20.81 16.33 -5.33
CA TYR A 36 20.98 16.79 -6.72
C TYR A 36 20.91 15.63 -7.75
N ARG A 37 21.56 14.49 -7.47
CA ARG A 37 21.58 13.32 -8.35
C ARG A 37 20.19 12.71 -8.60
N ILE A 38 19.30 12.74 -7.61
CA ILE A 38 17.94 12.19 -7.74
C ILE A 38 17.08 13.13 -8.58
N ARG A 39 17.26 14.45 -8.42
CA ARG A 39 16.52 15.47 -9.17
C ARG A 39 16.71 15.33 -10.68
N ILE A 40 17.97 15.26 -11.13
CA ILE A 40 18.30 15.22 -12.56
C ILE A 40 17.95 13.88 -13.23
N LYS A 41 17.81 12.80 -12.45
CA LYS A 41 17.45 11.45 -12.94
C LYS A 41 15.97 11.11 -12.73
N SER A 42 15.16 12.03 -12.22
CA SER A 42 13.73 11.81 -12.02
C SER A 42 13.02 11.82 -13.36
N LYS A 43 12.35 10.71 -13.70
CA LYS A 43 11.51 10.57 -14.89
C LYS A 43 10.04 10.38 -14.50
N PRO A 44 9.07 10.67 -15.40
CA PRO A 44 7.64 10.49 -15.13
C PRO A 44 7.28 9.07 -14.69
N GLU A 45 7.98 8.06 -15.20
CA GLU A 45 7.74 6.65 -14.87
C GLU A 45 7.96 6.37 -13.37
N HIS A 46 8.86 7.10 -12.70
CA HIS A 46 9.06 6.96 -11.26
C HIS A 46 7.87 7.49 -10.46
N ALA A 47 7.18 8.52 -10.97
CA ALA A 47 5.98 9.04 -10.32
C ALA A 47 4.84 8.02 -10.41
N VAL A 48 4.67 7.42 -11.59
CA VAL A 48 3.67 6.38 -11.82
C VAL A 48 3.91 5.16 -10.93
N ILE A 49 5.15 4.65 -10.89
CA ILE A 49 5.51 3.50 -10.05
C ILE A 49 5.24 3.79 -8.56
N LEU A 50 5.71 4.92 -8.05
CA LEU A 50 5.52 5.28 -6.64
C LEU A 50 4.04 5.55 -6.32
N GLY A 51 3.29 6.13 -7.25
CA GLY A 51 1.85 6.35 -7.12
C GLY A 51 1.07 5.04 -7.05
N VAL A 52 1.36 4.08 -7.93
CA VAL A 52 0.73 2.74 -7.90
C VAL A 52 1.06 2.00 -6.61
N PHE A 53 2.31 2.04 -6.16
CA PHE A 53 2.69 1.44 -4.87
C PHE A 53 1.98 2.09 -3.68
N LEU A 54 1.89 3.43 -3.66
CA LEU A 54 1.15 4.13 -2.63
C LEU A 54 -0.34 3.75 -2.65
N ALA A 55 -0.94 3.70 -3.84
CA ALA A 55 -2.35 3.32 -4.02
C ALA A 55 -2.61 1.90 -3.50
N ILE A 56 -1.77 0.92 -3.83
CA ILE A 56 -1.89 -0.45 -3.32
C ILE A 56 -1.85 -0.46 -1.79
N GLY A 57 -0.86 0.20 -1.17
CA GLY A 57 -0.73 0.21 0.29
C GLY A 57 -1.92 0.87 0.98
N VAL A 58 -2.34 2.06 0.52
CA VAL A 58 -3.44 2.81 1.12
C VAL A 58 -4.78 2.08 0.95
N THR A 59 -5.05 1.56 -0.24
CA THR A 59 -6.29 0.83 -0.51
C THR A 59 -6.36 -0.51 0.20
N GLY A 60 -5.21 -1.15 0.46
CA GLY A 60 -5.12 -2.40 1.22
C GLY A 60 -5.55 -2.19 2.67
N PHE A 61 -4.96 -1.19 3.34
CA PHE A 61 -5.37 -0.82 4.70
C PHE A 61 -6.80 -0.31 4.78
N GLY A 62 -7.27 0.44 3.77
CA GLY A 62 -8.67 0.82 3.66
C GLY A 62 -9.59 -0.40 3.60
N ALA A 63 -9.32 -1.35 2.69
CA ALA A 63 -10.13 -2.56 2.56
C ALA A 63 -10.16 -3.38 3.86
N GLU A 64 -9.00 -3.52 4.53
CA GLU A 64 -8.91 -4.21 5.82
C GLU A 64 -9.70 -3.50 6.93
N ALA A 65 -9.56 -2.18 7.08
CA ALA A 65 -10.26 -1.41 8.11
C ALA A 65 -11.79 -1.52 7.96
N PHE A 66 -12.30 -1.38 6.73
CA PHE A 66 -13.72 -1.51 6.46
C PHE A 66 -14.23 -2.95 6.59
N ARG A 67 -13.38 -3.96 6.35
CA ARG A 67 -13.71 -5.36 6.64
C ARG A 67 -13.88 -5.58 8.15
N ILE A 68 -12.92 -5.11 8.95
CA ILE A 68 -12.95 -5.25 10.42
C ILE A 68 -14.16 -4.52 11.01
N ALA A 69 -14.50 -3.32 10.49
CA ALA A 69 -15.69 -2.59 10.91
C ALA A 69 -16.97 -3.37 10.55
N HIS A 70 -17.04 -3.97 9.36
CA HIS A 70 -18.17 -4.81 8.96
C HIS A 70 -18.34 -6.06 9.85
N ASP A 71 -17.22 -6.67 10.25
CA ASP A 71 -17.18 -7.88 11.08
C ASP A 71 -17.45 -7.60 12.58
N GLY A 72 -17.71 -6.34 12.97
CA GLY A 72 -18.09 -5.95 14.34
C GLY A 72 -16.91 -5.84 15.33
N THR A 73 -15.69 -5.58 14.85
CA THR A 73 -14.46 -5.41 15.66
C THR A 73 -14.14 -6.54 16.67
N PRO A 74 -14.08 -7.83 16.26
CA PRO A 74 -13.78 -8.93 17.16
C PRO A 74 -12.43 -8.76 17.87
N GLY A 75 -12.33 -9.18 19.14
CA GLY A 75 -11.15 -8.93 19.97
C GLY A 75 -9.81 -9.50 19.47
N PHE A 76 -9.82 -10.39 18.47
CA PHE A 76 -8.61 -10.91 17.82
C PHE A 76 -8.05 -10.00 16.72
N GLU A 77 -8.83 -9.04 16.21
CA GLU A 77 -8.38 -8.06 15.20
C GLU A 77 -7.47 -6.97 15.81
N LYS A 78 -7.35 -6.90 17.14
CA LYS A 78 -6.41 -6.01 17.85
C LYS A 78 -4.93 -6.21 17.47
N TRP A 79 -4.60 -7.32 16.83
CA TRP A 79 -3.27 -7.60 16.30
C TRP A 79 -2.98 -6.88 14.97
N SER A 80 -4.02 -6.39 14.28
CA SER A 80 -3.92 -5.39 13.21
C SER A 80 -3.94 -4.00 13.85
N PHE A 81 -2.77 -3.54 14.27
CA PHE A 81 -2.57 -2.29 14.99
C PHE A 81 -2.80 -1.03 14.14
N ILE A 82 -2.88 -1.13 12.81
CA ILE A 82 -3.36 -0.07 11.92
C ILE A 82 -4.81 -0.29 11.52
N GLY A 83 -5.18 -1.52 11.13
CA GLY A 83 -6.53 -1.82 10.68
C GLY A 83 -7.58 -1.63 11.79
N TYR A 84 -7.25 -1.99 13.03
CA TYR A 84 -8.18 -1.89 14.16
C TYR A 84 -8.51 -0.44 14.57
N PRO A 85 -7.54 0.48 14.79
CA PRO A 85 -7.88 1.89 15.02
C PRO A 85 -8.66 2.52 13.87
N LEU A 86 -8.29 2.22 12.61
CA LEU A 86 -9.01 2.73 11.45
C LEU A 86 -10.46 2.21 11.40
N ALA A 87 -10.69 0.93 11.74
CA ALA A 87 -12.02 0.35 11.84
C ALA A 87 -12.86 1.04 12.93
N THR A 88 -12.27 1.33 14.10
CA THR A 88 -12.98 2.06 15.16
C THR A 88 -13.32 3.49 14.76
N LEU A 89 -12.50 4.15 13.93
CA LEU A 89 -12.82 5.47 13.38
C LEU A 89 -13.97 5.40 12.38
N VAL A 90 -13.97 4.39 11.50
CA VAL A 90 -15.05 4.14 10.52
C VAL A 90 -16.39 3.91 11.22
N ASP A 91 -16.40 3.11 12.28
CA ASP A 91 -17.60 2.72 13.03
C ASP A 91 -18.02 3.74 14.12
N SER A 92 -17.25 4.83 14.28
CA SER A 92 -17.55 5.84 15.31
C SER A 92 -18.68 6.80 14.88
N GLY A 93 -19.89 6.55 15.38
CA GLY A 93 -21.05 7.45 15.31
C GLY A 93 -21.77 7.49 13.96
N ASP A 94 -22.73 8.42 13.83
CA ASP A 94 -23.48 8.64 12.59
C ASP A 94 -22.63 9.41 11.57
N ASN A 95 -21.87 8.68 10.76
CA ASN A 95 -21.02 9.25 9.73
C ASN A 95 -21.27 8.57 8.36
N LEU A 96 -20.76 9.19 7.28
CA LEU A 96 -20.93 8.71 5.90
C LEU A 96 -20.39 7.29 5.66
N PHE A 97 -19.46 6.83 6.50
CA PHE A 97 -18.82 5.52 6.42
C PHE A 97 -19.60 4.45 7.19
N ALA A 98 -20.00 4.75 8.43
CA ALA A 98 -20.78 3.87 9.30
C ALA A 98 -22.14 3.50 8.70
N ASN A 99 -22.79 4.43 7.99
CA ASN A 99 -24.10 4.19 7.37
C ASN A 99 -24.07 3.19 6.20
N ASN A 100 -22.89 2.89 5.62
CA ASN A 100 -22.76 1.95 4.51
C ASN A 100 -21.37 1.29 4.46
N VAL A 101 -20.96 0.67 5.57
CA VAL A 101 -19.64 0.05 5.71
C VAL A 101 -19.38 -0.99 4.61
N ALA A 102 -20.38 -1.80 4.25
CA ALA A 102 -20.25 -2.83 3.22
C ALA A 102 -19.96 -2.23 1.83
N GLY A 103 -20.65 -1.16 1.45
CA GLY A 103 -20.41 -0.47 0.18
C GLY A 103 -19.01 0.15 0.11
N TRP A 104 -18.55 0.74 1.21
CA TRP A 104 -17.19 1.27 1.29
C TRP A 104 -16.12 0.18 1.28
N HIS A 105 -16.34 -0.95 1.97
CA HIS A 105 -15.45 -2.11 1.88
C HIS A 105 -15.29 -2.56 0.43
N GLN A 106 -16.40 -2.70 -0.31
CA GLN A 106 -16.38 -3.08 -1.72
C GLN A 106 -15.63 -2.05 -2.57
N ALA A 107 -15.85 -0.75 -2.36
CA ALA A 107 -15.14 0.30 -3.08
C ALA A 107 -13.62 0.26 -2.85
N TRP A 108 -13.19 0.11 -1.60
CA TRP A 108 -11.77 -0.02 -1.24
C TRP A 108 -11.15 -1.29 -1.81
N TRP A 109 -11.87 -2.41 -1.77
CA TRP A 109 -11.45 -3.67 -2.35
C TRP A 109 -11.25 -3.55 -3.87
N ILE A 110 -12.23 -2.97 -4.59
CA ILE A 110 -12.12 -2.74 -6.04
C ILE A 110 -10.92 -1.83 -6.34
N ALA A 111 -10.74 -0.74 -5.59
CA ALA A 111 -9.62 0.16 -5.76
C ALA A 111 -8.27 -0.55 -5.55
N HIS A 112 -8.19 -1.45 -4.57
CA HIS A 112 -7.00 -2.26 -4.32
C HIS A 112 -6.70 -3.21 -5.49
N VAL A 113 -7.72 -3.93 -5.98
CA VAL A 113 -7.59 -4.85 -7.11
C VAL A 113 -7.18 -4.12 -8.38
N VAL A 114 -7.79 -2.97 -8.68
CA VAL A 114 -7.42 -2.13 -9.83
C VAL A 114 -5.97 -1.64 -9.70
N SER A 115 -5.55 -1.22 -8.51
CA SER A 115 -4.17 -0.80 -8.26
C SER A 115 -3.19 -1.96 -8.44
N PHE A 116 -3.55 -3.17 -8.02
CA PHE A 116 -2.77 -4.38 -8.23
C PHE A 116 -2.65 -4.73 -9.72
N ILE A 117 -3.74 -4.64 -10.49
CA ILE A 117 -3.72 -4.83 -11.95
C ILE A 117 -2.79 -3.79 -12.60
N ALA A 118 -2.87 -2.53 -12.19
CA ALA A 118 -1.97 -1.49 -12.68
C ALA A 118 -0.50 -1.84 -12.38
N PHE A 119 -0.19 -2.39 -11.21
CA PHE A 119 1.14 -2.89 -10.88
C PHE A 119 1.60 -3.99 -11.85
N LEU A 120 0.76 -4.97 -12.16
CA LEU A 120 1.10 -6.03 -13.11
C LEU A 120 1.41 -5.49 -14.52
N VAL A 121 0.72 -4.43 -14.95
CA VAL A 121 0.96 -3.77 -16.25
C VAL A 121 2.29 -3.02 -16.26
N ILE A 122 2.64 -2.30 -15.19
CA ILE A 122 3.90 -1.53 -15.12
C ILE A 122 5.12 -2.41 -14.84
N LEU A 123 4.94 -3.57 -14.23
CA LEU A 123 6.01 -4.47 -13.80
C LEU A 123 6.94 -4.90 -14.95
N PRO A 124 6.45 -5.39 -16.12
CA PRO A 124 7.32 -5.77 -17.23
C PRO A 124 7.72 -4.59 -18.13
N THR A 125 6.94 -3.51 -18.15
CA THR A 125 7.12 -2.38 -19.08
C THR A 125 8.06 -1.29 -18.56
N THR A 126 8.29 -1.25 -17.24
CA THR A 126 9.12 -0.22 -16.61
C THR A 126 10.46 -0.77 -16.12
N MET A 127 11.20 0.06 -15.39
CA MET A 127 12.44 -0.35 -14.74
C MET A 127 12.23 -1.49 -13.74
N LEU A 128 11.01 -1.73 -13.23
CA LEU A 128 10.69 -2.79 -12.25
C LEU A 128 10.99 -4.21 -12.74
N ARG A 129 11.13 -4.42 -14.06
CA ARG A 129 11.49 -5.73 -14.64
C ARG A 129 12.77 -6.35 -14.04
N HIS A 130 13.65 -5.53 -13.48
CA HIS A 130 14.87 -5.99 -12.79
C HIS A 130 14.59 -6.94 -11.62
N MET A 131 13.39 -6.90 -11.03
CA MET A 131 12.95 -7.85 -10.01
C MET A 131 13.05 -9.30 -10.49
N PHE A 132 12.88 -9.55 -11.79
CA PHE A 132 13.04 -10.88 -12.40
C PHE A 132 14.37 -11.00 -13.14
N THR A 133 14.70 -10.02 -13.97
CA THR A 133 15.83 -10.16 -14.90
C THR A 133 17.18 -10.18 -14.18
N SER A 134 17.33 -9.47 -13.06
CA SER A 134 18.63 -9.39 -12.36
C SER A 134 18.98 -10.69 -11.62
N PRO A 135 18.07 -11.30 -10.83
CA PRO A 135 18.34 -12.61 -10.22
C PRO A 135 18.57 -13.71 -11.26
N LEU A 136 17.75 -13.77 -12.31
CA LEU A 136 17.91 -14.75 -13.40
C LEU A 136 19.27 -14.62 -14.07
N ASN A 137 19.71 -13.39 -14.35
CA ASN A 137 21.00 -13.15 -14.96
C ASN A 137 22.19 -13.44 -14.02
N MET A 138 22.03 -13.35 -12.70
CA MET A 138 23.08 -13.76 -11.75
C MET A 138 23.14 -15.28 -11.56
N TYR A 139 22.00 -15.96 -11.62
CA TYR A 139 21.91 -17.41 -11.44
C TYR A 139 22.30 -18.19 -12.72
N LEU A 140 22.02 -17.64 -13.89
CA LEU A 140 22.30 -18.26 -15.19
C LEU A 140 23.63 -17.83 -15.83
N ARG A 141 24.40 -16.99 -15.14
CA ARG A 141 25.77 -16.65 -15.55
C ARG A 141 26.75 -17.52 -14.78
N ASP A 142 27.18 -18.59 -15.44
CA ASP A 142 28.50 -19.16 -15.26
C ASP A 142 29.54 -18.30 -16.01
#